data_AF-A0ABD1SGC7-F1
#
_entry.id   AF-A0ABD1SGC7-F1
#
_cell.length_a   1.000
_cell.length_b   1.000
_cell.length_c   1.000
_cell.angle_alpha   90.00
_cell.angle_beta   90.00
_cell.angle_gamma   90.00
#
_symmetry.space_group_name_H-M   'P 1'
#
loop_
_entity.id
_entity.type
_entity.pdbx_description
1 polymer ?
#
loop_
_entity_poly.entity_id
_entity_poly.type
_entity_poly.pdbx_seq_one_letter_code
_entity_poly.pdbx_strand_id
1 'polypeptide(L)'
;MKFPTSRGISVRRDQLTSRRCYVDSIRAEANLIVLEIETSDHQQTHCFEPAEEVEVVDLEKNKRNKISRSLSEEDRKKILDMLRENIVMFAWSTDDLLGNDPQLLSID
;
A
#
# COMPACT_ATOMS: atom_id res chain seq x y z
N MET A 1 29.99 19.89 -18.37
CA MET A 1 30.13 21.13 -19.18
C MET A 1 28.75 21.80 -19.24
N LYS A 2 28.65 23.12 -19.05
CA LYS A 2 27.36 23.84 -19.04
C LYS A 2 27.02 24.32 -20.45
N PHE A 3 25.81 24.09 -20.93
CA PHE A 3 25.38 24.49 -22.27
C PHE A 3 24.10 25.34 -22.20
N PRO A 4 24.02 26.44 -22.95
CA PRO A 4 22.80 27.24 -23.01
C PRO A 4 21.69 26.46 -23.73
N THR A 5 20.48 26.54 -23.20
CA THR A 5 19.24 26.02 -23.80
C THR A 5 18.18 27.12 -23.78
N SER A 6 17.11 26.98 -24.56
CA SER A 6 16.03 27.98 -24.67
C SER A 6 15.31 28.29 -23.34
N ARG A 7 15.44 27.40 -22.35
CA ARG A 7 14.87 27.56 -21.00
C ARG A 7 15.93 27.86 -19.92
N GLY A 8 17.16 28.18 -20.31
CA GLY A 8 18.25 28.53 -19.40
C GLY A 8 19.50 27.67 -19.58
N ILE A 9 20.40 27.70 -18.59
CA ILE A 9 21.68 26.95 -18.65
C ILE A 9 21.45 25.53 -18.15
N SER A 10 21.61 24.54 -19.04
CA SER A 10 21.58 23.12 -18.66
C SER A 10 22.99 22.62 -18.38
N VAL A 11 23.16 21.84 -17.31
CA VAL A 11 24.42 21.20 -16.98
C VAL A 11 24.44 19.80 -17.59
N ARG A 12 25.15 19.60 -18.70
CA ARG A 12 25.40 18.26 -19.21
C ARG A 12 26.53 17.66 -18.35
N ARG A 13 26.14 16.85 -17.37
CA ARG A 13 27.07 15.99 -16.63
C ARG A 13 27.52 14.88 -17.56
N ASP A 14 28.82 14.57 -17.58
CA ASP A 14 29.30 13.37 -18.25
C ASP A 14 28.71 12.17 -17.50
N GLN A 15 27.74 11.52 -18.14
CA GLN A 15 26.95 10.46 -17.54
C GLN A 15 27.83 9.27 -17.15
N LEU A 16 28.93 9.04 -17.88
CA LEU A 16 29.90 7.99 -17.56
C LEU A 16 30.66 8.33 -16.28
N THR A 17 31.14 9.56 -16.15
CA THR A 17 31.81 10.03 -14.94
C THR A 17 30.85 10.07 -13.74
N SER A 18 29.61 10.56 -13.90
CA SER A 18 28.61 10.54 -12.82
C SER A 18 28.24 9.12 -12.38
N ARG A 19 28.07 8.20 -13.33
CA ARG A 19 27.83 6.79 -13.03
C ARG A 19 29.02 6.15 -12.31
N ARG A 20 30.24 6.47 -12.74
CA ARG A 20 31.47 5.98 -12.12
C ARG A 20 31.63 6.50 -10.69
N CYS A 21 31.40 7.80 -10.46
CA CYS A 21 31.42 8.37 -9.11
C CYS A 21 30.39 7.75 -8.17
N TYR A 22 29.19 7.41 -8.67
CA TYR A 22 28.16 6.73 -7.89
C TYR A 22 28.54 5.28 -7.55
N VAL A 23 29.08 4.55 -8.52
CA VAL A 23 29.58 3.17 -8.27
C VAL A 23 30.76 3.19 -7.30
N ASP A 24 31.67 4.15 -7.45
CA ASP A 24 32.84 4.29 -6.59
C ASP A 24 32.45 4.78 -5.18
N SER A 25 31.42 5.64 -5.04
CA SER A 25 30.90 6.03 -3.71
C SER A 25 30.25 4.86 -3.00
N ILE A 26 29.44 4.05 -3.70
CA ILE A 26 28.85 2.84 -3.13
C ILE A 26 29.94 1.84 -2.72
N ARG A 27 30.99 1.66 -3.53
CA ARG A 27 32.12 0.77 -3.19
C ARG A 27 32.96 1.31 -2.02
N ALA A 28 33.09 2.62 -1.90
CA ALA A 28 33.76 3.25 -0.76
C ALA A 28 32.92 3.11 0.52
N GLU A 29 31.60 3.27 0.42
CA GLU A 29 30.63 3.07 1.49
C GLU A 29 30.50 1.59 1.88
N ALA A 30 30.67 0.64 0.95
CA ALA A 30 30.64 -0.81 1.24
C ALA A 30 31.76 -1.28 2.18
N ASN A 31 32.85 -0.50 2.35
CA ASN A 31 33.87 -0.76 3.36
C ASN A 31 33.51 -0.19 4.75
N LEU A 32 32.42 0.61 4.84
CA LEU A 32 31.90 1.20 6.06
C LEU A 32 30.49 0.66 6.30
N ILE A 33 30.44 -0.54 6.87
CA ILE A 33 29.25 -1.16 7.48
C ILE A 33 28.08 -1.27 6.48
N VAL A 34 27.97 -2.45 5.88
CA VAL A 34 26.77 -2.92 5.19
C VAL A 34 25.59 -2.85 6.18
N LEU A 35 24.81 -1.77 6.10
CA LEU A 35 23.41 -1.81 6.48
C LEU A 35 22.69 -2.34 5.24
N GLU A 36 22.35 -3.61 5.27
CA GLU A 36 21.61 -4.31 4.23
C GLU A 36 20.24 -3.65 4.08
N ILE A 37 20.11 -2.77 3.07
CA ILE A 37 18.80 -2.34 2.57
C ILE A 37 18.44 -3.37 1.52
N GLU A 38 17.64 -4.36 1.93
CA GLU A 38 17.04 -5.34 1.05
C GLU A 38 16.30 -4.61 -0.09
N THR A 39 16.79 -4.79 -1.31
CA THR A 39 16.05 -4.41 -2.52
C THR A 39 14.86 -5.34 -2.62
N SER A 40 13.69 -4.76 -2.40
CA SER A 40 12.37 -5.37 -2.49
C SER A 40 12.17 -6.14 -3.79
N ASP A 41 12.40 -7.45 -3.75
CA ASP A 41 11.47 -8.36 -4.41
C ASP A 41 10.13 -8.19 -3.68
N HIS A 42 9.06 -7.97 -4.41
CA HIS A 42 7.73 -7.65 -3.88
C HIS A 42 7.04 -8.85 -3.20
N GLN A 43 7.77 -9.57 -2.35
CA GLN A 43 7.24 -10.39 -1.29
C GLN A 43 7.66 -9.76 0.04
N GLN A 44 7.19 -8.54 0.26
CA GLN A 44 6.85 -8.14 1.61
C GLN A 44 5.74 -9.10 2.07
N THR A 45 6.11 -10.29 2.52
CA THR A 45 5.51 -10.81 3.74
C THR A 45 5.88 -9.81 4.82
N HIS A 46 5.18 -8.68 4.80
CA HIS A 46 4.94 -7.90 5.99
C HIS A 46 4.46 -8.96 6.96
N CYS A 47 5.33 -9.34 7.90
CA CYS A 47 4.98 -10.22 8.99
C CYS A 47 4.03 -9.35 9.81
N PHE A 48 2.78 -9.26 9.36
CA PHE A 48 1.70 -8.69 10.13
C PHE A 48 1.78 -9.44 11.45
N GLU A 49 1.85 -8.69 12.55
CA GLU A 49 1.55 -9.21 13.88
C GLU A 49 0.39 -10.19 13.76
N PRO A 50 0.40 -11.31 14.53
CA PRO A 50 -0.54 -12.41 14.35
C PRO A 50 -1.92 -11.82 14.10
N ALA A 51 -2.43 -12.04 12.88
CA ALA A 51 -3.67 -11.41 12.43
C ALA A 51 -4.70 -11.65 13.53
N GLU A 52 -5.18 -10.56 14.17
CA GLU A 52 -6.17 -10.67 15.23
C GLU A 52 -7.25 -11.64 14.77
N GLU A 53 -7.60 -12.60 15.63
CA GLU A 53 -8.54 -13.63 15.26
C GLU A 53 -9.89 -12.98 14.98
N VAL A 54 -10.23 -12.85 13.70
CA VAL A 54 -11.50 -12.28 13.25
C VAL A 54 -12.50 -13.39 12.94
N GLU A 55 -13.77 -13.09 13.15
CA GLU A 55 -14.89 -13.90 12.73
C GLU A 55 -15.71 -13.17 11.66
N VAL A 56 -16.30 -13.94 10.74
CA VAL A 56 -17.19 -13.40 9.71
C VAL A 56 -18.61 -13.46 10.23
N VAL A 57 -19.29 -12.31 10.24
CA VAL A 57 -20.70 -12.19 10.64
C VAL A 57 -21.53 -11.80 9.44
N ASP A 58 -22.61 -12.55 9.22
CA ASP A 58 -23.64 -12.23 8.23
C ASP A 58 -24.60 -11.19 8.81
N LEU A 59 -24.75 -10.06 8.11
CA LEU A 59 -25.71 -9.00 8.46
C LEU A 59 -27.00 -9.15 7.64
N GLU A 60 -26.86 -9.36 6.33
CA GLU A 60 -27.95 -9.65 5.38
C GLU A 60 -27.43 -10.56 4.25
N LYS A 61 -28.31 -10.98 3.32
CA LYS A 61 -27.93 -11.76 2.15
C LYS A 61 -26.83 -11.01 1.36
N ASN A 62 -25.68 -11.67 1.22
CA ASN A 62 -24.48 -11.15 0.55
C ASN A 62 -23.81 -9.93 1.23
N LYS A 63 -24.21 -9.53 2.45
CA LYS A 63 -23.60 -8.43 3.21
C LYS A 63 -22.97 -8.98 4.48
N ARG A 64 -21.64 -9.07 4.49
CA ARG A 64 -20.85 -9.71 5.54
C ARG A 64 -19.79 -8.75 6.06
N ASN A 65 -19.48 -8.84 7.35
CA ASN A 65 -18.40 -8.08 7.97
C ASN A 65 -17.46 -9.01 8.76
N LYS A 66 -16.21 -8.57 8.95
CA LYS A 66 -15.22 -9.28 9.77
C LYS A 66 -15.03 -8.51 11.07
N ILE A 67 -15.35 -9.13 12.20
CA ILE A 67 -15.23 -8.53 13.52
C ILE A 67 -14.15 -9.27 14.31
N SER A 68 -13.33 -8.54 15.06
CA SER A 68 -12.32 -9.15 15.93
C SER A 68 -12.97 -9.94 17.06
N ARG A 69 -12.47 -11.13 17.36
CA ARG A 69 -12.92 -11.94 18.51
C ARG A 69 -12.43 -11.39 19.84
N SER A 70 -11.39 -10.55 19.84
CA SER A 70 -10.88 -9.89 21.05
C SER A 70 -11.83 -8.80 21.58
N LEU A 71 -12.85 -8.44 20.80
CA LEU A 71 -13.76 -7.34 21.12
C LEU A 71 -14.72 -7.70 22.26
N SER A 72 -15.05 -6.71 23.10
CA SER A 72 -16.05 -6.89 24.16
C SER A 72 -17.43 -7.18 23.57
N GLU A 73 -18.27 -7.96 24.26
CA GLU A 73 -19.64 -8.24 23.81
C GLU A 73 -20.47 -6.97 23.64
N GLU A 74 -20.25 -5.96 24.48
CA GLU A 74 -20.92 -4.66 24.37
C GLU A 74 -20.54 -3.91 23.11
N ASP A 75 -19.24 -3.82 22.81
CA ASP A 75 -18.77 -3.12 21.62
C ASP A 75 -19.12 -3.89 20.35
N ARG A 76 -19.10 -5.22 20.43
CA ARG A 76 -19.46 -6.11 19.34
C ARG A 76 -20.90 -5.86 18.95
N LYS A 77 -21.80 -5.80 19.95
CA LYS A 77 -23.20 -5.49 19.74
C LYS A 77 -23.39 -4.08 19.16
N LYS A 78 -22.73 -3.06 19.73
CA LYS A 78 -22.83 -1.67 19.24
C LYS A 78 -22.41 -1.55 17.77
N ILE A 79 -21.31 -2.19 17.39
CA ILE A 79 -20.82 -2.19 16.00
C ILE A 79 -21.84 -2.87 15.09
N LEU A 80 -22.33 -4.06 15.47
CA LEU A 80 -23.30 -4.80 14.66
C LEU A 80 -24.63 -4.03 14.50
N ASP A 81 -25.12 -3.41 15.56
CA ASP A 81 -26.34 -2.62 15.52
C ASP A 81 -26.16 -1.40 14.60
N MET A 82 -25.03 -0.68 14.72
CA MET A 82 -24.70 0.47 13.84
C MET A 82 -24.58 0.07 12.37
N LEU A 83 -23.95 -1.08 12.07
CA LEU A 83 -23.85 -1.61 10.71
C LEU A 83 -25.21 -1.99 10.13
N ARG A 84 -26.11 -2.55 10.96
CA ARG A 84 -27.48 -2.90 10.55
C ARG A 84 -28.34 -1.66 10.30
N GLU A 85 -28.25 -0.66 11.17
CA GLU A 85 -28.97 0.61 11.00
C GLU A 85 -28.56 1.33 9.71
N ASN A 86 -27.31 1.16 9.29
CA ASN A 86 -26.72 1.86 8.14
C ASN A 86 -26.41 0.92 6.97
N ILE A 87 -27.13 -0.20 6.86
CA ILE A 87 -26.82 -1.28 5.91
C ILE A 87 -26.80 -0.85 4.43
N VAL A 88 -27.46 0.26 4.09
CA VAL A 88 -27.51 0.81 2.71
C VAL A 88 -26.44 1.86 2.44
N MET A 89 -25.74 2.35 3.46
CA MET A 89 -24.73 3.40 3.31
C MET A 89 -23.33 2.85 2.98
N PHE A 90 -23.09 1.58 3.28
CA PHE A 90 -21.81 0.93 3.05
C PHE A 90 -21.80 0.15 1.74
N ALA A 91 -20.65 0.14 1.08
CA ALA A 91 -20.37 -0.77 -0.01
C ALA A 91 -19.86 -2.11 0.56
N TRP A 92 -20.71 -3.13 0.51
CA TRP A 92 -20.43 -4.47 1.04
C TRP A 92 -19.65 -5.33 0.05
N SER A 93 -19.72 -4.95 -1.22
CA SER A 93 -19.05 -5.60 -2.34
C SER A 93 -18.43 -4.55 -3.27
N THR A 94 -17.59 -5.02 -4.18
CA THR A 94 -17.07 -4.20 -5.29
C THR A 94 -18.19 -3.65 -6.17
N ASP A 95 -19.30 -4.39 -6.30
CA ASP A 95 -20.44 -3.98 -7.12
C ASP A 95 -21.13 -2.75 -6.53
N ASP A 96 -21.23 -2.69 -5.19
CA ASP A 96 -21.79 -1.54 -4.48
C ASP A 96 -20.91 -0.28 -4.62
N LEU A 97 -19.59 -0.45 -4.75
CA LEU A 97 -18.63 0.65 -4.97
C LEU A 97 -18.66 1.17 -6.41
N LEU A 98 -18.80 0.27 -7.38
CA LEU A 98 -18.60 0.56 -8.80
C LEU A 98 -19.90 0.82 -9.56
N GLY A 99 -21.06 0.62 -8.94
CA GLY A 99 -22.35 0.90 -9.58
C GLY A 99 -22.54 0.14 -10.90
N ASN A 100 -22.10 -1.12 -10.94
CA ASN A 100 -22.08 -1.98 -12.14
C ASN A 100 -21.15 -1.54 -13.29
N ASP A 101 -20.20 -0.62 -13.08
CA ASP A 101 -19.18 -0.29 -14.08
C ASP A 101 -17.86 -1.07 -13.84
N PRO A 102 -17.64 -2.19 -14.54
CA PRO A 102 -16.43 -2.99 -14.38
C PRO A 102 -15.16 -2.32 -14.93
N GLN A 103 -15.26 -1.20 -15.66
CA GLN A 103 -14.09 -0.53 -16.28
C GLN A 103 -13.28 0.31 -15.28
N LEU A 104 -13.78 0.54 -14.07
CA LEU A 104 -13.12 1.40 -13.07
C LEU A 104 -11.97 0.71 -12.31
N LEU A 105 -11.88 -0.63 -12.34
CA LEU A 105 -10.81 -1.39 -11.70
C LEU A 105 -9.71 -1.86 -12.67
N SER A 106 -9.83 -1.61 -13.98
CA SER A 106 -8.76 -1.92 -14.91
C SER A 106 -7.68 -0.84 -14.84
N ILE A 107 -6.55 -1.19 -14.23
CA ILE A 107 -5.31 -0.42 -14.34
C ILE A 107 -4.54 -1.00 -15.53
N ASP A 108 -4.34 -0.18 -16.57
CA ASP A 108 -3.49 -0.48 -17.74
C ASP A 108 -1.99 -0.50 -17.40
#